data_AF-A0A9P9TAA7-F1
#
_entry.id   AF-A0A9P9TAA7-F1
#
_cell.length_a   1.000
_cell.length_b   1.000
_cell.length_c   1.000
_cell.angle_alpha   90.00
_cell.angle_beta   90.00
_cell.angle_gamma   90.00
#
_symmetry.space_group_name_H-M   'P 1'
#
loop_
_entity.id
_entity.type
_entity.pdbx_description
1 polymer ?
#
loop_
_entity_poly.entity_id
_entity_poly.type
_entity_poly.pdbx_seq_one_letter_code
_entity_poly.pdbx_strand_id
1 'polypeptide(L)'
;MPRLPTRLYSTAPPSARLNFPTDFSTTPILNHTAQSALQNIELPPDIQNGTTKRMNLFQSVNDAMSLALAADESVILFGEDVAFGGVFRCSMGLAENFGSERVFNTPLSEQGIVGFGIGAAAEGMKAIAEIQFADYVYPAFDQLVNEAAKFRYRDGKEGRHVGGLTVRMPCGGVGHGALYHSQSPESLFTHIPGLRVIMPRSPIQAKGLLLSAIASNDPCIFMEPKALYRAAVEQVPTGTYYLPLSKAEVLKEGSDLTIVSYGHPLYTCSAAIEKAEKDLGISIELIDLRTVYPWDKETVLKSVRKTGRCVVVHESMVNAGIGAEVAASIQEDKETFLRLEASVMRVAGWSVHMALMFERFNIPDVANIKALTIETPTLVSQLGPAFEKYNEEQFATVKLPGSSQHVIISSHNSLGDGRYYDVESSSSFAFDHSTQKASAVQSYVLESSQSDLVKSLSKSLGSHVKEHYPNASYGVYPIENDSKIAILVVANKYSPNNFWNGRWRSLYIFDPTSSSLSGSIKVDVHYYEDGNVRLLTNKPVSASISSASASTILREITIAEKKYQEELNKGFNNLSEGAFKGLRRQLPITRQKIEWDKISGYRLGQDIGGGSSNKR
;
A
#
# COMPACT_ATOMS: atom_id res chain seq x y z
N MET A 1 -6.60 -34.02 20.19
CA MET A 1 -6.40 -33.16 19.01
C MET A 1 -5.15 -32.31 19.24
N PRO A 2 -4.16 -32.32 18.33
CA PRO A 2 -3.01 -31.43 18.46
C PRO A 2 -3.47 -30.00 18.15
N ARG A 3 -3.08 -29.04 19.01
CA ARG A 3 -3.34 -27.61 18.79
C ARG A 3 -2.67 -27.18 17.48
N LEU A 4 -3.43 -26.56 16.60
CA LEU A 4 -2.93 -25.90 15.40
C LEU A 4 -1.83 -24.90 15.80
N PRO A 5 -0.70 -24.82 15.06
CA PRO A 5 0.32 -23.83 15.32
C PRO A 5 -0.25 -22.44 15.02
N THR A 6 -0.34 -21.63 16.07
CA THR A 6 -0.65 -20.20 15.99
C THR A 6 0.36 -19.54 15.06
N ARG A 7 -0.13 -18.93 13.97
CA ARG A 7 0.67 -18.05 13.12
C ARG A 7 1.28 -16.96 14.00
N LEU A 8 2.61 -16.97 14.12
CA LEU A 8 3.36 -15.84 14.63
C LEU A 8 3.35 -14.78 13.53
N TYR A 9 2.35 -13.89 13.54
CA TYR A 9 2.48 -12.61 12.87
C TYR A 9 3.72 -11.90 13.44
N SER A 10 4.44 -11.16 12.63
CA SER A 10 5.55 -10.31 13.09
C SER A 10 5.02 -9.33 14.15
N THR A 11 5.13 -9.69 15.41
CA THR A 11 4.80 -8.81 16.51
C THR A 11 5.92 -7.79 16.62
N ALA A 12 5.60 -6.52 16.36
CA ALA A 12 6.45 -5.41 16.77
C ALA A 12 6.78 -5.55 18.28
N PRO A 13 7.92 -5.02 18.76
CA PRO A 13 8.28 -5.07 20.17
C PRO A 13 7.12 -4.58 21.05
N PRO A 14 6.87 -5.16 22.24
CA PRO A 14 5.78 -4.77 23.13
C PRO A 14 5.74 -3.27 23.50
N SER A 15 6.88 -2.59 23.35
CA SER A 15 7.08 -1.16 23.62
C SER A 15 7.04 -0.26 22.38
N ALA A 16 6.96 -0.81 21.16
CA ALA A 16 6.93 -0.04 19.93
C ALA A 16 5.52 0.54 19.69
N ARG A 17 5.21 1.67 20.31
CA ARG A 17 4.02 2.47 19.97
C ARG A 17 4.44 3.55 18.97
N LEU A 18 4.10 3.38 17.69
CA LEU A 18 4.36 4.40 16.67
C LEU A 18 3.24 5.44 16.58
N ASN A 19 2.04 5.11 17.03
CA ASN A 19 0.84 5.96 16.95
C ASN A 19 0.49 6.56 18.32
N PHE A 20 1.37 7.40 18.87
CA PHE A 20 1.01 8.21 20.03
C PHE A 20 -0.02 9.27 19.61
N PRO A 21 -0.98 9.63 20.48
CA PRO A 21 -1.81 10.80 20.24
C PRO A 21 -0.94 12.03 20.00
N THR A 22 -1.29 12.85 19.00
CA THR A 22 -0.61 14.11 18.73
C THR A 22 -0.67 15.00 19.97
N ASP A 23 0.49 15.41 20.46
CA ASP A 23 0.58 16.47 21.48
C ASP A 23 0.56 17.84 20.80
N PHE A 24 -0.63 18.42 20.70
CA PHE A 24 -0.84 19.74 20.12
C PHE A 24 -0.18 20.87 20.92
N SER A 25 0.29 20.62 22.15
CA SER A 25 0.99 21.63 22.95
C SER A 25 2.48 21.76 22.61
N THR A 26 3.05 20.79 21.90
CA THR A 26 4.49 20.74 21.58
C THR A 26 4.79 20.57 20.10
N THR A 27 3.80 20.22 19.27
CA THR A 27 4.00 20.03 17.83
C THR A 27 4.62 21.26 17.14
N PRO A 28 5.64 21.09 16.28
CA PRO A 28 6.37 22.20 15.69
C PRO A 28 5.60 22.95 14.59
N ILE A 29 4.48 22.39 14.10
CA ILE A 29 3.68 22.98 13.02
C ILE A 29 2.59 23.95 13.52
N LEU A 30 2.62 24.30 14.82
CA LEU A 30 1.80 25.31 15.49
C LEU A 30 2.65 26.41 16.13
N ASN A 31 2.12 27.63 16.16
CA ASN A 31 2.78 28.79 16.75
C ASN A 31 2.51 28.92 18.24
N HIS A 32 3.39 28.39 19.08
CA HIS A 32 3.22 28.45 20.54
C HIS A 32 3.50 29.82 21.16
N THR A 33 4.21 30.70 20.44
CA THR A 33 4.61 32.03 20.93
C THR A 33 4.13 33.14 20.00
N ALA A 34 3.95 34.35 20.55
CA ALA A 34 3.57 35.51 19.75
C ALA A 34 4.63 35.80 18.67
N GLN A 35 5.92 35.65 19.02
CA GLN A 35 7.02 35.85 18.10
C GLN A 35 6.97 34.89 16.91
N SER A 36 6.73 33.59 17.13
CA SER A 36 6.67 32.62 16.02
C SER A 36 5.48 32.91 15.09
N ALA A 37 4.32 33.29 15.64
CA ALA A 37 3.15 33.66 14.85
C ALA A 37 3.39 34.92 13.99
N LEU A 38 4.06 35.93 14.55
CA LEU A 38 4.28 37.22 13.90
C LEU A 38 5.47 37.21 12.92
N GLN A 39 6.35 36.20 12.97
CA GLN A 39 7.47 36.05 12.03
C GLN A 39 7.07 35.47 10.67
N ASN A 40 5.79 35.13 10.47
CA ASN A 40 5.32 34.66 9.18
C ASN A 40 5.50 35.75 8.11
N ILE A 41 6.36 35.47 7.13
CA ILE A 41 6.73 36.37 6.05
C ILE A 41 5.57 36.73 5.11
N GLU A 42 4.49 35.95 5.14
CA GLU A 42 3.28 36.23 4.37
C GLU A 42 2.36 37.24 5.08
N LEU A 43 2.63 37.57 6.34
CA LEU A 43 1.90 38.61 7.06
C LEU A 43 2.39 40.02 6.65
N PRO A 44 1.47 40.98 6.46
CA PRO A 44 1.83 42.38 6.26
C PRO A 44 2.64 42.96 7.43
N PRO A 45 3.56 43.94 7.19
CA PRO A 45 4.40 44.51 8.25
C PRO A 45 3.66 45.11 9.44
N ASP A 46 2.48 45.68 9.23
CA ASP A 46 1.61 46.20 10.29
C ASP A 46 1.07 45.08 11.18
N ILE A 47 0.76 43.92 10.60
CA ILE A 47 0.31 42.74 11.34
C ILE A 47 1.48 42.09 12.09
N GLN A 48 2.67 42.02 11.49
CA GLN A 48 3.89 41.49 12.13
C GLN A 48 4.28 42.29 13.40
N ASN A 49 3.96 43.59 13.45
CA ASN A 49 4.18 44.45 14.61
C ASN A 49 2.96 44.50 15.56
N GLY A 50 1.92 43.70 15.29
CA GLY A 50 0.67 43.67 16.04
C GLY A 50 0.71 42.78 17.29
N THR A 51 -0.48 42.51 17.83
CA THR A 51 -0.66 41.60 18.97
C THR A 51 -1.25 40.27 18.54
N THR A 52 -1.02 39.23 19.32
CA THR A 52 -1.62 37.91 19.12
C THR A 52 -2.54 37.54 20.27
N LYS A 53 -3.47 36.63 20.01
CA LYS A 53 -4.30 35.98 21.03
C LYS A 53 -4.20 34.48 20.84
N ARG A 54 -4.21 33.74 21.95
CA ARG A 54 -4.27 32.29 21.92
C ARG A 54 -5.68 31.84 21.51
N MET A 55 -5.79 31.17 20.37
CA MET A 55 -7.05 30.71 19.81
C MET A 55 -6.95 29.25 19.40
N ASN A 56 -8.05 28.52 19.56
CA ASN A 56 -8.24 27.26 18.86
C ASN A 56 -8.83 27.47 17.45
N LEU A 57 -8.97 26.40 16.68
CA LEU A 57 -9.38 26.52 15.27
C LEU A 57 -10.80 27.10 15.15
N PHE A 58 -11.78 26.65 15.94
CA PHE A 58 -13.14 27.21 15.84
C PHE A 58 -13.19 28.69 16.23
N GLN A 59 -12.38 29.10 17.21
CA GLN A 59 -12.25 30.51 17.61
C GLN A 59 -11.64 31.36 16.50
N SER A 60 -10.64 30.84 15.78
CA SER A 60 -10.05 31.56 14.65
C SER A 60 -10.98 31.70 13.44
N VAL A 61 -11.84 30.69 13.20
CA VAL A 61 -12.90 30.74 12.19
C VAL A 61 -13.96 31.78 12.58
N ASN A 62 -14.37 31.79 13.85
CA ASN A 62 -15.26 32.82 14.39
C ASN A 62 -14.67 34.23 14.26
N ASP A 63 -13.39 34.40 14.61
CA ASP A 63 -12.68 35.68 14.53
C ASP A 63 -12.58 36.18 13.08
N ALA A 64 -12.30 35.30 12.12
CA ALA A 64 -12.32 35.63 10.70
C ALA A 64 -13.71 36.09 10.21
N MET A 65 -14.77 35.36 10.55
CA MET A 65 -16.14 35.74 10.17
C MET A 65 -16.56 37.05 10.84
N SER A 66 -16.20 37.26 12.11
CA SER A 66 -16.47 38.50 12.84
C SER A 66 -15.79 39.70 12.18
N LEU A 67 -14.51 39.57 11.82
CA LEU A 67 -13.77 40.62 11.10
C LEU A 67 -14.36 40.90 9.72
N ALA A 68 -14.78 39.86 8.99
CA ALA A 68 -15.44 40.03 7.70
C ALA A 68 -16.79 40.76 7.82
N LEU A 69 -17.63 40.36 8.78
CA LEU A 69 -18.93 40.98 9.04
C LEU A 69 -18.77 42.46 9.45
N ALA A 70 -17.79 42.76 10.30
CA ALA A 70 -17.51 44.12 10.76
C ALA A 70 -16.94 45.02 9.66
N ALA A 71 -16.18 44.46 8.72
CA ALA A 71 -15.50 45.24 7.68
C ALA A 71 -16.41 45.55 6.47
N ASP A 72 -17.44 44.74 6.23
CA ASP A 72 -18.22 44.80 4.99
C ASP A 72 -19.68 44.41 5.22
N GLU A 73 -20.60 45.35 5.02
CA GLU A 73 -22.05 45.16 5.20
C GLU A 73 -22.67 44.15 4.22
N SER A 74 -22.00 43.86 3.10
CA SER A 74 -22.46 42.85 2.14
C SER A 74 -22.21 41.41 2.59
N VAL A 75 -21.48 41.20 3.69
CA VAL A 75 -21.20 39.85 4.20
C VAL A 75 -22.43 39.33 4.96
N ILE A 76 -22.87 38.12 4.62
CA ILE A 76 -23.92 37.41 5.33
C ILE A 76 -23.46 35.99 5.69
N LEU A 77 -23.91 35.49 6.83
CA LEU A 77 -23.66 34.14 7.30
C LEU A 77 -24.99 33.41 7.49
N PHE A 78 -25.15 32.28 6.83
CA PHE A 78 -26.38 31.51 6.92
C PHE A 78 -26.11 30.01 6.78
N GLY A 79 -27.02 29.22 7.35
CA GLY A 79 -26.98 27.77 7.34
C GLY A 79 -27.87 27.22 8.44
N GLU A 80 -27.82 25.91 8.65
CA GLU A 80 -28.51 25.28 9.76
C GLU A 80 -27.85 25.67 11.08
N ASP A 81 -28.64 26.12 12.05
CA ASP A 81 -28.20 26.33 13.44
C ASP A 81 -27.12 27.41 13.69
N VAL A 82 -26.76 28.21 12.67
CA VAL A 82 -25.71 29.23 12.79
C VAL A 82 -26.06 30.37 13.73
N ALA A 83 -27.34 30.70 13.92
CA ALA A 83 -27.76 31.89 14.68
C ALA A 83 -27.45 31.78 16.18
N PHE A 84 -27.56 30.59 16.79
CA PHE A 84 -27.18 30.41 18.21
C PHE A 84 -25.66 30.20 18.41
N GLY A 85 -24.92 30.06 17.31
CA GLY A 85 -23.47 29.88 17.30
C GLY A 85 -22.97 28.65 16.55
N GLY A 86 -23.87 27.85 15.96
CA GLY A 86 -23.55 26.63 15.23
C GLY A 86 -23.18 25.46 16.14
N VAL A 87 -23.35 24.24 15.65
CA VAL A 87 -23.11 23.01 16.43
C VAL A 87 -21.64 22.86 16.88
N PHE A 88 -20.71 23.49 16.17
CA PHE A 88 -19.28 23.55 16.50
C PHE A 88 -18.82 24.87 17.14
N ARG A 89 -19.75 25.80 17.44
CA ARG A 89 -19.48 27.13 18.04
C ARG A 89 -18.74 28.13 17.13
N CYS A 90 -18.63 27.85 15.83
CA CYS A 90 -17.91 28.70 14.88
C CYS A 90 -18.56 30.07 14.69
N SER A 91 -19.87 30.22 14.89
CA SER A 91 -20.61 31.48 14.72
C SER A 91 -21.10 32.10 16.03
N MET A 92 -20.59 31.63 17.18
CA MET A 92 -21.00 32.09 18.51
C MET A 92 -20.88 33.61 18.64
N GLY A 93 -21.96 34.27 19.11
CA GLY A 93 -21.99 35.71 19.35
C GLY A 93 -22.21 36.57 18.09
N LEU A 94 -22.18 35.98 16.88
CA LEU A 94 -22.24 36.78 15.64
C LEU A 94 -23.64 37.33 15.37
N ALA A 95 -24.70 36.57 15.66
CA ALA A 95 -26.07 37.05 15.47
C ALA A 95 -26.42 38.18 16.44
N GLU A 96 -25.95 38.11 17.68
CA GLU A 96 -26.12 39.18 18.66
C GLU A 96 -25.35 40.45 18.28
N ASN A 97 -24.15 40.30 17.71
CA ASN A 97 -23.28 41.42 17.35
C ASN A 97 -23.65 42.10 16.02
N PHE A 98 -24.14 41.34 15.03
CA PHE A 98 -24.37 41.83 13.66
C PHE A 98 -25.84 41.78 13.20
N GLY A 99 -26.73 41.25 14.04
CA GLY A 99 -28.17 41.20 13.79
C GLY A 99 -28.63 40.00 12.96
N SER A 100 -29.91 39.66 13.12
CA SER A 100 -30.55 38.52 12.45
C SER A 100 -30.72 38.69 10.95
N GLU A 101 -30.55 39.89 10.41
CA GLU A 101 -30.56 40.13 8.96
C GLU A 101 -29.26 39.66 8.28
N ARG A 102 -28.17 39.57 9.05
CA ARG A 102 -26.83 39.22 8.52
C ARG A 102 -26.35 37.85 8.98
N VAL A 103 -26.83 37.36 10.11
CA VAL A 103 -26.51 36.02 10.63
C VAL A 103 -27.81 35.29 10.99
N PHE A 104 -28.20 34.30 10.17
CA PHE A 104 -29.53 33.69 10.29
C PHE A 104 -29.56 32.20 9.94
N ASN A 105 -30.53 31.50 10.54
CA ASN A 105 -30.80 30.10 10.24
C ASN A 105 -31.55 29.95 8.92
N THR A 106 -31.23 28.89 8.18
CA THR A 106 -32.01 28.44 7.01
C THR A 106 -32.94 27.28 7.39
N PRO A 107 -33.93 26.94 6.55
CA PRO A 107 -34.52 25.61 6.55
C PRO A 107 -33.45 24.52 6.37
N LEU A 108 -33.75 23.31 6.84
CA LEU A 108 -32.85 22.15 6.77
C LEU A 108 -32.84 21.56 5.35
N SER A 109 -32.04 22.16 4.46
CA SER A 109 -31.92 21.79 3.05
C SER A 109 -30.64 22.34 2.44
N GLU A 110 -29.62 21.49 2.29
CA GLU A 110 -28.29 21.90 1.83
C GLU A 110 -28.30 22.45 0.40
N GLN A 111 -29.12 21.86 -0.49
CA GLN A 111 -29.32 22.39 -1.85
C GLN A 111 -29.92 23.80 -1.82
N GLY A 112 -30.84 24.07 -0.88
CA GLY A 112 -31.46 25.37 -0.69
C GLY A 112 -30.47 26.38 -0.14
N ILE A 113 -29.65 25.98 0.83
CA ILE A 113 -28.57 26.79 1.40
C ILE A 113 -27.61 27.27 0.30
N VAL A 114 -27.05 26.34 -0.49
CA VAL A 114 -26.09 26.73 -1.53
C VAL A 114 -26.75 27.49 -2.66
N GLY A 115 -27.94 27.09 -3.11
CA GLY A 115 -28.69 27.82 -4.14
C GLY A 115 -29.02 29.26 -3.73
N PHE A 116 -29.41 29.46 -2.47
CA PHE A 116 -29.61 30.80 -1.90
C PHE A 116 -28.30 31.60 -1.89
N GLY A 117 -27.20 30.99 -1.46
CA GLY A 117 -25.88 31.63 -1.47
C GLY A 117 -25.40 32.04 -2.86
N ILE A 118 -25.65 31.21 -3.88
CA ILE A 118 -25.39 31.53 -5.28
C ILE A 118 -26.19 32.77 -5.70
N GLY A 119 -27.49 32.81 -5.40
CA GLY A 119 -28.34 33.96 -5.70
C GLY A 119 -27.86 35.25 -5.02
N ALA A 120 -27.56 35.18 -3.72
CA ALA A 120 -27.04 36.31 -2.97
C ALA A 120 -25.70 36.82 -3.54
N ALA A 121 -24.77 35.91 -3.85
CA ALA A 121 -23.49 36.28 -4.44
C ALA A 121 -23.61 36.85 -5.85
N ALA A 122 -24.56 36.36 -6.65
CA ALA A 122 -24.86 36.92 -7.97
C ALA A 122 -25.37 38.37 -7.90
N GLU A 123 -26.03 38.74 -6.79
CA GLU A 123 -26.46 40.11 -6.48
C GLU A 123 -25.39 40.94 -5.74
N GLY A 124 -24.16 40.42 -5.64
CA GLY A 124 -23.01 41.14 -5.09
C GLY A 124 -22.77 40.97 -3.59
N MET A 125 -23.53 40.10 -2.91
CA MET A 125 -23.30 39.79 -1.50
C MET A 125 -22.08 38.86 -1.31
N LYS A 126 -21.40 38.98 -0.18
CA LYS A 126 -20.39 38.01 0.26
C LYS A 126 -21.06 36.93 1.12
N ALA A 127 -21.57 35.93 0.44
CA ALA A 127 -22.37 34.86 1.04
C ALA A 127 -21.50 33.78 1.70
N ILE A 128 -21.50 33.71 3.03
CA ILE A 128 -20.89 32.65 3.81
C ILE A 128 -21.95 31.60 4.14
N ALA A 129 -21.97 30.51 3.39
CA ALA A 129 -22.89 29.39 3.61
C ALA A 129 -22.24 28.32 4.50
N GLU A 130 -22.89 27.90 5.58
CA GLU A 130 -22.47 26.74 6.38
C GLU A 130 -23.24 25.48 5.95
N ILE A 131 -22.50 24.46 5.53
CA ILE A 131 -22.99 23.08 5.45
C ILE A 131 -22.52 22.37 6.72
N GLN A 132 -23.48 21.83 7.49
CA GLN A 132 -23.22 21.42 8.88
C GLN A 132 -22.15 20.33 9.03
N PHE A 133 -22.04 19.43 8.05
CA PHE A 133 -20.94 18.47 7.90
C PHE A 133 -20.63 18.28 6.41
N ALA A 134 -19.36 18.12 6.05
CA ALA A 134 -18.96 17.83 4.66
C ALA A 134 -19.66 16.58 4.10
N ASP A 135 -20.01 15.63 4.98
CA ASP A 135 -20.81 14.45 4.69
C ASP A 135 -22.21 14.76 4.14
N TYR A 136 -22.74 15.96 4.39
CA TYR A 136 -24.08 16.42 3.97
C TYR A 136 -24.05 17.38 2.79
N VAL A 137 -22.89 17.60 2.16
CA VAL A 137 -22.79 18.49 1.00
C VAL A 137 -23.42 17.90 -0.26
N TYR A 138 -23.64 16.58 -0.31
CA TYR A 138 -24.08 15.87 -1.51
C TYR A 138 -25.42 16.35 -2.12
N PRO A 139 -26.47 16.70 -1.35
CA PRO A 139 -27.67 17.32 -1.90
C PRO A 139 -27.36 18.64 -2.63
N ALA A 140 -26.37 19.41 -2.17
CA ALA A 140 -25.95 20.67 -2.78
C ALA A 140 -24.93 20.50 -3.92
N PHE A 141 -24.55 19.26 -4.27
CA PHE A 141 -23.48 19.02 -5.25
C PHE A 141 -23.84 19.57 -6.63
N ASP A 142 -25.10 19.47 -7.06
CA ASP A 142 -25.57 20.05 -8.32
C ASP A 142 -25.43 21.58 -8.34
N GLN A 143 -25.83 22.26 -7.25
CA GLN A 143 -25.68 23.71 -7.11
C GLN A 143 -24.20 24.12 -7.15
N LEU A 144 -23.31 23.38 -6.49
CA LEU A 144 -21.87 23.68 -6.54
C LEU A 144 -21.29 23.45 -7.93
N VAL A 145 -21.60 22.31 -8.55
CA VAL A 145 -20.93 21.86 -9.78
C VAL A 145 -21.52 22.51 -11.03
N ASN A 146 -22.84 22.51 -11.18
CA ASN A 146 -23.50 22.98 -12.39
C ASN A 146 -23.83 24.46 -12.36
N GLU A 147 -24.09 25.03 -11.18
CA GLU A 147 -24.44 26.44 -11.04
C GLU A 147 -23.22 27.28 -10.62
N ALA A 148 -22.72 27.13 -9.39
CA ALA A 148 -21.69 28.02 -8.84
C ALA A 148 -20.39 28.02 -9.67
N ALA A 149 -19.81 26.83 -9.90
CA ALA A 149 -18.54 26.68 -10.60
C ALA A 149 -18.57 27.24 -12.03
N LYS A 150 -19.73 27.16 -12.69
CA LYS A 150 -19.89 27.55 -14.09
C LYS A 150 -20.45 28.96 -14.26
N PHE A 151 -20.87 29.64 -13.18
CA PHE A 151 -21.64 30.88 -13.26
C PHE A 151 -20.91 31.97 -14.04
N ARG A 152 -19.66 32.26 -13.68
CA ARG A 152 -18.83 33.27 -14.38
C ARG A 152 -18.57 32.88 -15.83
N TYR A 153 -18.32 31.59 -16.08
CA TYR A 153 -18.02 31.09 -17.42
C TYR A 153 -19.24 31.16 -18.35
N ARG A 154 -20.44 30.78 -17.87
CA ARG A 154 -21.68 30.81 -18.67
C ARG A 154 -22.17 32.22 -18.96
N ASP A 155 -21.87 33.17 -18.08
CA ASP A 155 -22.32 34.57 -18.24
C ASP A 155 -21.46 35.35 -19.25
N GLY A 156 -20.21 34.92 -19.45
CA GLY A 156 -19.36 35.39 -20.53
C GLY A 156 -19.06 36.90 -20.45
N LYS A 157 -19.56 37.67 -21.42
CA LYS A 157 -19.28 39.12 -21.53
C LYS A 157 -20.10 39.98 -20.56
N GLU A 158 -21.20 39.46 -20.03
CA GLU A 158 -22.06 40.18 -19.08
C GLU A 158 -21.39 40.30 -17.70
N GLY A 159 -20.39 39.47 -17.43
CA GLY A 159 -19.45 39.66 -16.31
C GLY A 159 -19.98 39.32 -14.92
N ARG A 160 -21.23 38.82 -14.80
CA ARG A 160 -21.77 38.37 -13.52
C ARG A 160 -21.02 37.14 -13.04
N HIS A 161 -20.91 37.04 -11.73
CA HIS A 161 -20.19 35.96 -11.07
C HIS A 161 -20.75 35.73 -9.69
N VAL A 162 -20.38 34.60 -9.11
CA VAL A 162 -20.66 34.27 -7.70
C VAL A 162 -19.39 34.30 -6.85
N GLY A 163 -18.39 35.09 -7.28
CA GLY A 163 -17.33 35.53 -6.38
C GLY A 163 -17.92 36.18 -5.14
N GLY A 164 -17.34 35.90 -3.97
CA GLY A 164 -17.91 36.22 -2.66
C GLY A 164 -18.71 35.06 -2.03
N LEU A 165 -19.06 34.00 -2.78
CA LEU A 165 -19.61 32.77 -2.20
C LEU A 165 -18.50 31.95 -1.53
N THR A 166 -18.63 31.72 -0.22
CA THR A 166 -17.80 30.77 0.54
C THR A 166 -18.69 29.74 1.21
N VAL A 167 -18.59 28.49 0.77
CA VAL A 167 -19.28 27.35 1.38
C VAL A 167 -18.32 26.65 2.34
N ARG A 168 -18.57 26.80 3.63
CA ARG A 168 -17.74 26.22 4.69
C ARG A 168 -18.38 24.98 5.31
N MET A 169 -17.56 23.98 5.62
CA MET A 169 -18.04 22.69 6.12
C MET A 169 -17.02 21.96 7.01
N PRO A 170 -17.42 21.41 8.17
CA PRO A 170 -16.59 20.51 8.95
C PRO A 170 -16.28 19.20 8.22
N CYS A 171 -15.02 18.80 8.10
CA CYS A 171 -14.59 17.58 7.37
C CYS A 171 -13.64 16.69 8.20
N GLY A 172 -13.26 15.53 7.65
CA GLY A 172 -12.21 14.66 8.21
C GLY A 172 -12.65 13.75 9.35
N GLY A 173 -11.80 12.78 9.70
CA GLY A 173 -12.03 11.88 10.82
C GLY A 173 -12.13 12.62 12.17
N VAL A 174 -12.78 12.01 13.15
CA VAL A 174 -12.94 12.59 14.51
C VAL A 174 -12.81 11.53 15.62
N GLY A 175 -12.47 10.30 15.26
CA GLY A 175 -12.30 9.13 16.12
C GLY A 175 -13.57 8.28 16.30
N HIS A 176 -14.75 8.84 16.04
CA HIS A 176 -16.03 8.16 16.25
C HIS A 176 -17.16 8.70 15.35
N GLY A 177 -16.83 9.28 14.19
CA GLY A 177 -17.83 9.91 13.31
C GLY A 177 -18.55 8.94 12.38
N ALA A 178 -17.99 7.73 12.22
CA ALA A 178 -18.51 6.68 11.35
C ALA A 178 -18.78 7.20 9.92
N LEU A 179 -19.88 6.77 9.29
CA LEU A 179 -20.12 6.97 7.86
C LEU A 179 -20.41 8.43 7.49
N TYR A 180 -21.02 9.20 8.39
CA TYR A 180 -21.67 10.48 8.05
C TYR A 180 -21.20 11.67 8.89
N HIS A 181 -20.10 11.51 9.63
CA HIS A 181 -19.42 12.62 10.30
C HIS A 181 -17.90 12.50 10.21
N SER A 182 -17.38 11.80 9.21
CA SER A 182 -15.94 11.53 9.06
C SER A 182 -15.42 11.70 7.63
N GLN A 183 -16.26 12.11 6.67
CA GLN A 183 -15.86 12.15 5.29
C GLN A 183 -14.91 13.34 4.97
N SER A 184 -14.04 13.09 4.00
CA SER A 184 -13.16 14.07 3.35
C SER A 184 -13.43 14.03 1.84
N PRO A 185 -14.49 14.71 1.36
CA PRO A 185 -14.93 14.68 -0.04
C PRO A 185 -14.20 15.66 -0.97
N GLU A 186 -13.06 16.22 -0.57
CA GLU A 186 -12.36 17.28 -1.32
C GLU A 186 -12.09 16.89 -2.79
N SER A 187 -11.76 15.62 -3.04
CA SER A 187 -11.42 15.12 -4.37
C SER A 187 -12.55 15.31 -5.39
N LEU A 188 -13.81 15.21 -4.95
CA LEU A 188 -14.98 15.40 -5.80
C LEU A 188 -15.07 16.82 -6.36
N PHE A 189 -14.62 17.81 -5.58
CA PHE A 189 -14.65 19.22 -5.97
C PHE A 189 -13.42 19.63 -6.78
N THR A 190 -12.28 18.95 -6.58
CA THR A 190 -11.05 19.25 -7.33
C THR A 190 -11.12 18.93 -8.82
N HIS A 191 -12.07 18.08 -9.23
CA HIS A 191 -12.31 17.79 -10.65
C HIS A 191 -13.12 18.89 -11.36
N ILE A 192 -13.62 19.91 -10.64
CA ILE A 192 -14.60 20.86 -11.15
C ILE A 192 -13.96 22.24 -11.34
N PRO A 193 -13.68 22.66 -12.59
CA PRO A 193 -13.15 23.98 -12.88
C PRO A 193 -14.09 25.10 -12.44
N GLY A 194 -13.51 26.16 -11.88
CA GLY A 194 -14.24 27.33 -11.38
C GLY A 194 -14.46 27.35 -9.87
N LEU A 195 -14.25 26.22 -9.17
CA LEU A 195 -14.21 26.18 -7.71
C LEU A 195 -12.79 26.42 -7.17
N ARG A 196 -12.71 26.90 -5.92
CA ARG A 196 -11.51 26.80 -5.09
C ARG A 196 -11.77 25.90 -3.89
N VAL A 197 -10.88 24.97 -3.59
CA VAL A 197 -11.01 24.02 -2.48
C VAL A 197 -9.86 24.21 -1.50
N ILE A 198 -10.17 24.59 -0.27
CA ILE A 198 -9.22 25.06 0.73
C ILE A 198 -9.40 24.26 2.01
N MET A 199 -8.29 23.81 2.62
CA MET A 199 -8.29 23.04 3.86
C MET A 199 -7.13 23.49 4.78
N PRO A 200 -7.39 24.32 5.80
CA PRO A 200 -6.34 24.80 6.71
C PRO A 200 -5.86 23.69 7.65
N ARG A 201 -4.60 23.77 8.11
CA ARG A 201 -4.06 22.88 9.14
C ARG A 201 -4.16 23.43 10.56
N SER A 202 -4.31 24.75 10.73
CA SER A 202 -4.14 25.40 12.05
C SER A 202 -4.96 26.69 12.21
N PRO A 203 -5.14 27.20 13.45
CA PRO A 203 -5.88 28.44 13.70
C PRO A 203 -5.40 29.67 12.92
N ILE A 204 -4.09 29.92 12.85
CA ILE A 204 -3.52 31.07 12.12
C ILE A 204 -3.82 30.96 10.63
N GLN A 205 -3.75 29.74 10.08
CA GLN A 205 -4.10 29.50 8.69
C GLN A 205 -5.59 29.64 8.45
N ALA A 206 -6.42 29.05 9.31
CA ALA A 206 -7.86 29.07 9.13
C ALA A 206 -8.40 30.50 9.07
N LYS A 207 -7.93 31.39 9.95
CA LYS A 207 -8.32 32.80 9.91
C LYS A 207 -7.92 33.46 8.58
N GLY A 208 -6.64 33.39 8.21
CA GLY A 208 -6.12 34.11 7.03
C GLY A 208 -6.64 33.55 5.71
N LEU A 209 -6.79 32.22 5.61
CA LEU A 209 -7.33 31.56 4.41
C LEU A 209 -8.84 31.75 4.29
N LEU A 210 -9.60 31.77 5.40
CA LEU A 210 -11.04 32.03 5.36
C LEU A 210 -11.33 33.46 4.95
N LEU A 211 -10.61 34.44 5.50
CA LEU A 211 -10.71 35.84 5.06
C LEU A 211 -10.41 35.98 3.56
N SER A 212 -9.43 35.23 3.07
CA SER A 212 -9.07 35.22 1.64
C SER A 212 -10.12 34.52 0.78
N ALA A 213 -10.78 33.47 1.30
CA ALA A 213 -11.90 32.80 0.63
C ALA A 213 -13.12 33.73 0.51
N ILE A 214 -13.45 34.45 1.59
CA ILE A 214 -14.56 35.42 1.61
C ILE A 214 -14.29 36.59 0.64
N ALA A 215 -13.04 37.02 0.53
CA ALA A 215 -12.62 38.07 -0.40
C ALA A 215 -12.41 37.57 -1.84
N SER A 216 -12.50 36.26 -2.09
CA SER A 216 -12.22 35.65 -3.39
C SER A 216 -13.27 36.05 -4.42
N ASN A 217 -12.82 36.30 -5.65
CA ASN A 217 -13.68 36.47 -6.81
C ASN A 217 -14.18 35.14 -7.39
N ASP A 218 -13.76 34.00 -6.85
CA ASP A 218 -14.24 32.67 -7.25
C ASP A 218 -15.00 32.01 -6.10
N PRO A 219 -16.03 31.18 -6.37
CA PRO A 219 -16.72 30.42 -5.34
C PRO A 219 -15.74 29.47 -4.62
N CYS A 220 -15.68 29.59 -3.30
CA CYS A 220 -14.77 28.84 -2.45
C CYS A 220 -15.50 27.76 -1.65
N ILE A 221 -14.89 26.59 -1.56
CA ILE A 221 -15.21 25.51 -0.63
C ILE A 221 -14.13 25.52 0.45
N PHE A 222 -14.53 25.80 1.69
CA PHE A 222 -13.64 25.89 2.83
C PHE A 222 -13.90 24.73 3.79
N MET A 223 -13.01 23.73 3.78
CA MET A 223 -13.18 22.49 4.52
C MET A 223 -12.40 22.53 5.82
N GLU A 224 -13.11 22.47 6.94
CA GLU A 224 -12.54 22.68 8.29
C GLU A 224 -12.30 21.33 8.97
N PRO A 225 -11.04 20.91 9.22
CA PRO A 225 -10.78 19.61 9.84
C PRO A 225 -11.32 19.58 11.27
N LYS A 226 -12.45 18.89 11.48
CA LYS A 226 -13.23 19.04 12.72
C LYS A 226 -12.52 18.52 13.98
N ALA A 227 -11.63 17.54 13.81
CA ALA A 227 -10.75 17.06 14.88
C ALA A 227 -9.87 18.19 15.47
N LEU A 228 -9.56 19.21 14.67
CA LEU A 228 -8.71 20.33 15.07
C LEU A 228 -9.46 21.47 15.76
N TYR A 229 -10.80 21.51 15.71
CA TYR A 229 -11.59 22.62 16.27
C TYR A 229 -11.19 23.03 17.67
N ARG A 230 -10.97 22.04 18.54
CA ARG A 230 -10.60 22.24 19.94
C ARG A 230 -9.19 21.77 20.27
N ALA A 231 -8.58 20.97 19.39
CA ALA A 231 -7.28 20.35 19.65
C ALA A 231 -6.12 21.28 19.30
N ALA A 232 -6.15 21.90 18.12
CA ALA A 232 -5.11 22.84 17.70
C ALA A 232 -5.33 24.19 18.39
N VAL A 233 -4.35 24.63 19.18
CA VAL A 233 -4.36 25.92 19.85
C VAL A 233 -3.02 26.61 19.62
N GLU A 234 -3.04 27.80 19.04
CA GLU A 234 -1.83 28.57 18.76
C GLU A 234 -2.04 30.07 18.96
N GLN A 235 -0.96 30.84 18.85
CA GLN A 235 -0.99 32.30 18.80
C GLN A 235 -1.43 32.75 17.41
N VAL A 236 -2.48 33.57 17.38
CA VAL A 236 -3.08 34.09 16.14
C VAL A 236 -3.07 35.62 16.20
N PRO A 237 -2.57 36.33 15.17
CA PRO A 237 -2.64 37.78 15.11
C PRO A 237 -4.08 38.29 15.26
N THR A 238 -4.29 39.34 16.06
CA THR A 238 -5.63 39.88 16.33
C THR A 238 -6.16 40.71 15.15
N GLY A 239 -5.27 41.41 14.42
CA GLY A 239 -5.63 42.17 13.23
C GLY A 239 -6.11 41.31 12.05
N THR A 240 -6.66 41.97 11.03
CA THR A 240 -7.08 41.33 9.77
C THR A 240 -5.86 41.03 8.90
N TYR A 241 -5.72 39.80 8.44
CA TYR A 241 -4.68 39.41 7.48
C TYR A 241 -5.21 38.37 6.51
N TYR A 242 -4.56 38.30 5.35
CA TYR A 242 -4.94 37.40 4.26
C TYR A 242 -3.76 36.49 3.96
N LEU A 243 -4.02 35.19 3.84
CA LEU A 243 -3.03 34.22 3.38
C LEU A 243 -3.33 33.84 1.93
N PRO A 244 -2.30 33.71 1.08
CA PRO A 244 -2.51 33.46 -0.34
C PRO A 244 -3.21 32.11 -0.57
N LEU A 245 -4.31 32.14 -1.33
CA LEU A 245 -4.91 30.94 -1.91
C LEU A 245 -4.01 30.39 -3.02
N SER A 246 -4.10 29.09 -3.29
CA SER A 246 -3.30 28.40 -4.34
C SER A 246 -1.79 28.50 -4.15
N LYS A 247 -1.33 28.63 -2.90
CA LYS A 247 0.08 28.62 -2.53
C LYS A 247 0.32 27.58 -1.45
N ALA A 248 1.32 26.71 -1.61
CA ALA A 248 1.70 25.74 -0.58
C ALA A 248 2.65 26.38 0.45
N GLU A 249 2.87 25.72 1.58
CA GLU A 249 3.81 26.12 2.64
C GLU A 249 4.79 24.97 2.89
N VAL A 250 6.09 25.25 2.81
CA VAL A 250 7.13 24.29 3.23
C VAL A 250 7.30 24.43 4.74
N LEU A 251 6.80 23.46 5.50
CA LEU A 251 6.81 23.47 6.97
C LEU A 251 8.16 23.07 7.55
N LYS A 252 8.87 22.23 6.81
CA LYS A 252 10.19 21.73 7.17
C LYS A 252 10.96 21.47 5.89
N GLU A 253 12.17 22.02 5.81
CA GLU A 253 13.10 21.73 4.73
C GLU A 253 13.72 20.32 4.88
N GLY A 254 14.00 19.69 3.74
CA GLY A 254 14.74 18.42 3.68
C GLY A 254 15.36 18.15 2.31
N SER A 255 16.17 17.09 2.23
CA SER A 255 16.96 16.76 1.02
C SER A 255 16.69 15.39 0.41
N ASP A 256 16.10 14.44 1.14
CA ASP A 256 16.10 13.03 0.71
C ASP A 256 14.71 12.53 0.29
N LEU A 257 13.65 13.15 0.85
CA LEU A 257 12.26 12.82 0.57
C LEU A 257 11.36 14.05 0.73
N THR A 258 10.42 14.23 -0.19
CA THR A 258 9.31 15.17 -0.06
C THR A 258 8.05 14.46 0.43
N ILE A 259 7.42 14.97 1.50
CA ILE A 259 6.09 14.59 1.94
C ILE A 259 5.13 15.74 1.65
N VAL A 260 4.07 15.47 0.88
CA VAL A 260 3.00 16.42 0.56
C VAL A 260 1.73 16.02 1.29
N SER A 261 1.11 16.96 2.01
CA SER A 261 -0.15 16.72 2.71
C SER A 261 -0.96 18.03 2.88
N TYR A 262 -2.10 17.95 3.55
CA TYR A 262 -2.99 19.07 3.86
C TYR A 262 -3.91 18.69 5.03
N GLY A 263 -4.42 19.69 5.76
CA GLY A 263 -5.35 19.46 6.88
C GLY A 263 -4.76 18.67 8.05
N HIS A 264 -5.58 17.83 8.69
CA HIS A 264 -5.20 17.05 9.88
C HIS A 264 -4.06 16.03 9.67
N PRO A 265 -3.91 15.35 8.52
CA PRO A 265 -2.80 14.42 8.29
C PRO A 265 -1.38 15.01 8.43
N LEU A 266 -1.22 16.34 8.36
CA LEU A 266 0.08 17.01 8.55
C LEU A 266 0.67 16.76 9.95
N TYR A 267 -0.17 16.61 10.98
CA TYR A 267 0.30 16.30 12.34
C TYR A 267 0.89 14.88 12.41
N THR A 268 0.23 13.92 11.77
CA THR A 268 0.73 12.54 11.64
C THR A 268 2.03 12.51 10.81
N CYS A 269 2.10 13.29 9.74
CA CYS A 269 3.32 13.43 8.94
C CYS A 269 4.49 13.98 9.76
N SER A 270 4.26 15.06 10.53
CA SER A 270 5.29 15.66 11.39
C SER A 270 5.84 14.64 12.40
N ALA A 271 4.97 13.87 13.06
CA ALA A 271 5.39 12.83 14.01
C ALA A 271 6.14 11.67 13.32
N ALA A 272 5.69 11.27 12.12
CA ALA A 272 6.35 10.23 11.34
C ALA A 272 7.75 10.66 10.85
N ILE A 273 7.90 11.92 10.46
CA ILE A 273 9.18 12.49 10.06
C ILE A 273 10.18 12.43 11.22
N GLU A 274 9.84 12.96 12.40
CA GLU A 274 10.73 12.95 13.56
C GLU A 274 11.27 11.53 13.84
N LYS A 275 10.39 10.53 13.75
CA LYS A 275 10.76 9.13 13.97
C LYS A 275 11.60 8.56 12.82
N ALA A 276 11.27 8.87 11.58
CA ALA A 276 11.99 8.40 10.40
C ALA A 276 13.40 8.98 10.33
N GLU A 277 13.57 10.29 10.55
CA GLU A 277 14.88 10.95 10.56
C GLU A 277 15.77 10.38 11.68
N LYS A 278 15.20 10.16 12.87
CA LYS A 278 15.92 9.55 14.00
C LYS A 278 16.36 8.11 13.73
N ASP A 279 15.49 7.30 13.12
CA ASP A 279 15.74 5.86 12.95
C ASP A 279 16.56 5.54 11.70
N LEU A 280 16.47 6.36 10.65
CA LEU A 280 17.07 6.11 9.34
C LEU A 280 18.17 7.10 8.96
N GLY A 281 18.30 8.23 9.67
CA GLY A 281 19.30 9.25 9.37
C GLY A 281 19.05 10.02 8.07
N ILE A 282 17.79 10.08 7.62
CA ILE A 282 17.37 10.80 6.41
C ILE A 282 16.85 12.20 6.75
N SER A 283 16.77 13.08 5.75
CA SER A 283 16.24 14.45 5.85
C SER A 283 14.97 14.59 5.01
N ILE A 284 13.83 14.84 5.67
CA ILE A 284 12.52 14.87 5.00
C ILE A 284 11.97 16.29 4.95
N GLU A 285 11.55 16.69 3.76
CA GLU A 285 10.80 17.92 3.49
C GLU A 285 9.31 17.70 3.71
N LEU A 286 8.62 18.60 4.41
CA LEU A 286 7.18 18.55 4.63
C LEU A 286 6.49 19.76 4.00
N ILE A 287 5.52 19.50 3.12
CA ILE A 287 4.74 20.51 2.42
C ILE A 287 3.26 20.39 2.80
N ASP A 288 2.70 21.52 3.22
CA ASP A 288 1.25 21.74 3.36
C ASP A 288 0.70 22.41 2.10
N LEU A 289 -0.22 21.76 1.40
CA LEU A 289 -0.82 22.33 0.19
C LEU A 289 -1.67 23.57 0.46
N ARG A 290 -2.33 23.66 1.64
CA ARG A 290 -3.34 24.68 2.03
C ARG A 290 -4.57 24.73 1.12
N THR A 291 -4.37 24.99 -0.17
CA THR A 291 -5.37 24.94 -1.23
C THR A 291 -5.17 23.65 -2.03
N VAL A 292 -6.19 22.79 -2.01
CA VAL A 292 -6.20 21.51 -2.71
C VAL A 292 -6.55 21.70 -4.19
N TYR A 293 -7.30 22.75 -4.53
CA TYR A 293 -7.59 23.12 -5.91
C TYR A 293 -7.88 24.62 -6.07
N PRO A 294 -7.28 25.32 -7.05
CA PRO A 294 -6.06 24.93 -7.76
C PRO A 294 -4.87 24.85 -6.78
N TRP A 295 -4.12 23.76 -6.81
CA TRP A 295 -2.98 23.54 -5.92
C TRP A 295 -1.68 24.10 -6.51
N ASP A 296 -0.72 24.38 -5.62
CA ASP A 296 0.59 24.94 -5.98
C ASP A 296 1.53 23.87 -6.53
N LYS A 297 1.40 23.60 -7.84
CA LYS A 297 2.24 22.62 -8.55
C LYS A 297 3.72 23.00 -8.46
N GLU A 298 4.07 24.27 -8.60
CA GLU A 298 5.48 24.71 -8.69
C GLU A 298 6.23 24.42 -7.38
N THR A 299 5.65 24.74 -6.22
CA THR A 299 6.29 24.46 -4.93
C THR A 299 6.58 22.97 -4.75
N VAL A 300 5.63 22.10 -5.11
CA VAL A 300 5.80 20.65 -5.01
C VAL A 300 6.83 20.14 -6.02
N LEU A 301 6.72 20.52 -7.30
CA LEU A 301 7.67 20.07 -8.34
C LEU A 301 9.10 20.53 -8.04
N LYS A 302 9.28 21.75 -7.51
CA LYS A 302 10.60 22.23 -7.06
C LYS A 302 11.16 21.37 -5.93
N SER A 303 10.32 20.99 -4.97
CA SER A 303 10.71 20.10 -3.87
C SER A 303 11.10 18.70 -4.36
N VAL A 304 10.29 18.10 -5.24
CA VAL A 304 10.58 16.75 -5.76
C VAL A 304 11.81 16.74 -6.66
N ARG A 305 12.06 17.80 -7.44
CA ARG A 305 13.33 17.94 -8.20
C ARG A 305 14.55 18.01 -7.28
N LYS A 306 14.39 18.55 -6.06
CA LYS A 306 15.45 18.61 -5.04
C LYS A 306 15.68 17.24 -4.39
N THR A 307 14.63 16.53 -4.00
CA THR A 307 14.71 15.31 -3.19
C THR A 307 14.72 14.00 -3.98
N GLY A 308 14.22 14.01 -5.21
CA GLY A 308 14.10 12.83 -6.08
C GLY A 308 13.05 11.80 -5.64
N ARG A 309 12.37 11.99 -4.50
CA ARG A 309 11.37 11.05 -3.94
C ARG A 309 10.17 11.81 -3.40
N CYS A 310 8.98 11.25 -3.53
CA CYS A 310 7.76 11.87 -3.01
C CYS A 310 6.79 10.86 -2.40
N VAL A 311 6.19 11.23 -1.25
CA VAL A 311 5.01 10.57 -0.67
C VAL A 311 3.89 11.59 -0.51
N VAL A 312 2.68 11.26 -0.98
CA VAL A 312 1.49 12.08 -0.76
C VAL A 312 0.61 11.44 0.30
N VAL A 313 0.21 12.22 1.31
CA VAL A 313 -0.55 11.72 2.48
C VAL A 313 -1.86 12.49 2.62
N HIS A 314 -2.99 11.78 2.66
CA HIS A 314 -4.30 12.39 2.90
C HIS A 314 -5.33 11.43 3.52
N GLU A 315 -6.31 11.94 4.26
CA GLU A 315 -7.34 11.11 4.91
C GLU A 315 -8.41 10.56 3.95
N SER A 316 -8.66 11.25 2.84
CA SER A 316 -9.63 10.79 1.83
C SER A 316 -9.21 9.45 1.21
N MET A 317 -10.16 8.80 0.53
CA MET A 317 -9.95 7.48 -0.07
C MET A 317 -8.83 7.50 -1.11
N VAL A 318 -8.08 6.40 -1.17
CA VAL A 318 -6.93 6.24 -2.07
C VAL A 318 -7.33 6.23 -3.55
N ASN A 319 -8.53 5.78 -3.89
CA ASN A 319 -9.03 5.78 -5.26
C ASN A 319 -9.46 7.18 -5.67
N ALA A 320 -8.87 7.72 -6.74
CA ALA A 320 -9.14 9.06 -7.25
C ALA A 320 -9.03 10.19 -6.19
N GLY A 321 -8.32 9.94 -5.08
CA GLY A 321 -7.98 10.96 -4.10
C GLY A 321 -6.90 11.92 -4.64
N ILE A 322 -6.64 12.98 -3.89
CA ILE A 322 -5.71 14.06 -4.29
C ILE A 322 -4.31 13.53 -4.61
N GLY A 323 -3.86 12.49 -3.91
CA GLY A 323 -2.58 11.85 -4.19
C GLY A 323 -2.45 11.33 -5.62
N ALA A 324 -3.54 11.00 -6.31
CA ALA A 324 -3.51 10.57 -7.71
C ALA A 324 -3.14 11.72 -8.66
N GLU A 325 -3.78 12.89 -8.52
CA GLU A 325 -3.50 14.09 -9.33
C GLU A 325 -2.09 14.62 -9.08
N VAL A 326 -1.66 14.63 -7.82
CA VAL A 326 -0.30 15.06 -7.44
C VAL A 326 0.75 14.10 -8.02
N ALA A 327 0.57 12.79 -7.86
CA ALA A 327 1.50 11.80 -8.40
C ALA A 327 1.57 11.85 -9.93
N ALA A 328 0.43 12.00 -10.62
CA ALA A 328 0.39 12.15 -12.06
C ALA A 328 1.12 13.42 -12.52
N SER A 329 0.84 14.57 -11.89
CA SER A 329 1.51 15.84 -12.22
C SER A 329 3.02 15.80 -12.03
N ILE A 330 3.50 15.12 -10.97
CA ILE A 330 4.93 14.90 -10.72
C ILE A 330 5.54 14.02 -11.83
N GLN A 331 4.83 12.99 -12.27
CA GLN A 331 5.30 12.07 -13.31
C GLN A 331 5.28 12.70 -14.72
N GLU A 332 4.32 13.59 -15.00
CA GLU A 332 4.16 14.26 -16.30
C GLU A 332 5.15 15.40 -16.52
N ASP A 333 5.61 16.05 -15.45
CA ASP A 333 6.60 17.11 -15.54
C ASP A 333 7.96 16.57 -16.00
N LYS A 334 8.51 17.13 -17.07
CA LYS A 334 9.72 16.62 -17.73
C LYS A 334 10.95 16.66 -16.83
N GLU A 335 11.10 17.74 -16.07
CA GLU A 335 12.26 17.91 -15.19
C GLU A 335 12.17 16.98 -13.98
N THR A 336 10.97 16.82 -13.43
CA THR A 336 10.73 15.97 -12.27
C THR A 336 10.77 14.48 -12.63
N PHE A 337 10.23 14.08 -13.79
CA PHE A 337 10.28 12.69 -14.29
C PHE A 337 11.72 12.15 -14.35
N LEU A 338 12.67 12.96 -14.83
CA LEU A 338 14.08 12.59 -14.92
C LEU A 338 14.79 12.54 -13.56
N ARG A 339 14.20 13.14 -12.53
CA ARG A 339 14.74 13.21 -11.16
C ARG A 339 14.16 12.17 -10.21
N LEU A 340 13.07 11.51 -10.57
CA LEU A 340 12.45 10.50 -9.71
C LEU A 340 13.37 9.28 -9.53
N GLU A 341 13.85 9.09 -8.30
CA GLU A 341 14.64 7.93 -7.87
C GLU A 341 13.75 6.76 -7.44
N ALA A 342 12.48 7.02 -7.16
CA ALA A 342 11.46 6.03 -6.85
C ALA A 342 10.08 6.49 -7.33
N SER A 343 9.14 5.55 -7.47
CA SER A 343 7.75 5.89 -7.76
C SER A 343 7.14 6.73 -6.64
N VAL A 344 6.32 7.73 -7.00
CA VAL A 344 5.56 8.51 -6.01
C VAL A 344 4.61 7.59 -5.25
N MET A 345 4.79 7.50 -3.93
CA MET A 345 3.93 6.68 -3.09
C MET A 345 2.77 7.49 -2.52
N ARG A 346 1.66 6.81 -2.19
CA ARG A 346 0.45 7.43 -1.67
C ARG A 346 0.00 6.72 -0.41
N VAL A 347 -0.13 7.46 0.68
CA VAL A 347 -0.70 6.97 1.95
C VAL A 347 -2.04 7.64 2.15
N ALA A 348 -3.10 6.85 2.07
CA ALA A 348 -4.45 7.38 2.09
C ALA A 348 -5.43 6.46 2.81
N GLY A 349 -6.63 6.97 3.06
CA GLY A 349 -7.77 6.14 3.46
C GLY A 349 -8.00 5.00 2.47
N TRP A 350 -8.42 3.84 2.96
CA TRP A 350 -8.80 2.73 2.08
C TRP A 350 -10.04 3.08 1.25
N SER A 351 -10.24 2.38 0.15
CA SER A 351 -11.43 2.50 -0.72
C SER A 351 -12.67 1.85 -0.09
N VAL A 352 -13.00 2.24 1.14
CA VAL A 352 -14.13 1.76 1.93
C VAL A 352 -14.71 2.92 2.73
N HIS A 353 -15.98 2.81 3.14
CA HIS A 353 -16.60 3.78 4.03
C HIS A 353 -15.97 3.77 5.42
N MET A 354 -15.91 4.93 6.05
CA MET A 354 -15.37 5.07 7.40
C MET A 354 -16.29 4.35 8.41
N ALA A 355 -15.81 3.26 8.99
CA ALA A 355 -16.55 2.48 9.98
C ALA A 355 -16.26 2.97 11.41
N LEU A 356 -17.28 2.99 12.27
CA LEU A 356 -17.18 3.48 13.65
C LEU A 356 -16.00 2.86 14.44
N MET A 357 -15.98 1.53 14.55
CA MET A 357 -14.96 0.81 15.33
C MET A 357 -13.62 0.67 14.61
N PHE A 358 -13.59 0.85 13.29
CA PHE A 358 -12.41 0.60 12.46
C PHE A 358 -11.75 1.88 11.92
N GLU A 359 -12.19 3.06 12.37
CA GLU A 359 -11.66 4.35 11.92
C GLU A 359 -10.13 4.43 12.02
N ARG A 360 -9.56 3.92 13.12
CA ARG A 360 -8.09 3.88 13.32
C ARG A 360 -7.32 3.02 12.33
N PHE A 361 -7.96 2.04 11.69
CA PHE A 361 -7.32 1.21 10.66
C PHE A 361 -7.38 1.87 9.28
N ASN A 362 -8.34 2.77 9.08
CA ASN A 362 -8.55 3.42 7.80
C ASN A 362 -7.71 4.70 7.65
N ILE A 363 -7.56 5.49 8.71
CA ILE A 363 -6.82 6.76 8.67
C ILE A 363 -5.31 6.50 8.53
N PRO A 364 -4.59 7.27 7.68
CA PRO A 364 -3.12 7.25 7.63
C PRO A 364 -2.48 7.40 9.02
N ASP A 365 -1.57 6.49 9.35
CA ASP A 365 -0.86 6.50 10.63
C ASP A 365 0.66 6.61 10.46
N VAL A 366 1.38 6.76 11.58
CA VAL A 366 2.84 6.96 11.57
C VAL A 366 3.56 5.75 10.98
N ALA A 367 3.05 4.55 11.24
CA ALA A 367 3.62 3.31 10.74
C ALA A 367 3.52 3.21 9.21
N ASN A 368 2.36 3.54 8.64
CA ASN A 368 2.12 3.53 7.20
C ASN A 368 3.03 4.54 6.48
N ILE A 369 3.21 5.73 7.04
CA ILE A 369 4.09 6.77 6.47
C ILE A 369 5.55 6.36 6.58
N LYS A 370 5.99 5.90 7.76
CA LYS A 370 7.37 5.45 7.98
C LYS A 370 7.72 4.21 7.15
N ALA A 371 6.80 3.24 7.01
CA ALA A 371 7.09 2.01 6.27
C ALA A 371 7.49 2.28 4.81
N LEU A 372 7.05 3.40 4.23
CA LEU A 372 7.42 3.81 2.89
C LEU A 372 8.77 4.54 2.81
N THR A 373 9.33 5.00 3.93
CA THR A 373 10.68 5.57 3.99
C THR A 373 11.75 4.51 4.25
N ILE A 374 11.34 3.30 4.62
CA ILE A 374 12.22 2.15 4.79
C ILE A 374 12.43 1.52 3.40
N GLU A 375 13.52 1.88 2.72
CA GLU A 375 14.26 0.81 2.06
C GLU A 375 14.80 -0.06 3.19
N THR A 376 14.52 -1.37 3.17
CA THR A 376 15.05 -2.28 4.18
C THR A 376 16.25 -3.04 3.59
N PRO A 377 17.46 -2.45 3.52
CA PRO A 377 18.65 -3.16 3.06
C PRO A 377 18.86 -4.49 3.81
N THR A 378 18.39 -4.57 5.06
CA THR A 378 18.53 -5.71 5.95
C THR A 378 17.36 -6.69 5.93
N LEU A 379 16.26 -6.43 5.20
CA LEU A 379 15.12 -7.37 5.15
C LEU A 379 15.57 -8.69 4.54
N VAL A 380 16.34 -8.65 3.47
CA VAL A 380 16.90 -9.86 2.84
C VAL A 380 17.78 -10.62 3.83
N SER A 381 18.61 -9.93 4.63
CA SER A 381 19.44 -10.58 5.65
C SER A 381 18.63 -11.16 6.81
N GLN A 382 17.55 -10.49 7.24
CA GLN A 382 16.66 -10.97 8.31
C GLN A 382 15.83 -12.18 7.85
N LEU A 383 15.56 -12.29 6.54
CA LEU A 383 14.89 -13.43 5.93
C LEU A 383 15.82 -14.61 5.65
N GLY A 384 17.13 -14.50 5.92
CA GLY A 384 18.12 -15.57 5.72
C GLY A 384 17.67 -16.94 6.25
N PRO A 385 17.27 -17.07 7.53
CA PRO A 385 16.78 -18.34 8.08
C PRO A 385 15.50 -18.86 7.40
N ALA A 386 14.65 -17.97 6.89
CA ALA A 386 13.45 -18.35 6.15
C ALA A 386 13.79 -18.89 4.75
N PHE A 387 14.75 -18.28 4.06
CA PHE A 387 15.28 -18.79 2.79
C PHE A 387 15.98 -20.13 2.97
N GLU A 388 16.76 -20.30 4.05
CA GLU A 388 17.40 -21.57 4.40
C GLU A 388 16.39 -22.69 4.56
N LYS A 389 15.44 -22.50 5.48
CA LYS A 389 14.36 -23.45 5.73
C LYS A 389 13.57 -23.76 4.46
N TYR A 390 13.21 -22.75 3.67
CA TYR A 390 12.48 -22.94 2.42
C TYR A 390 13.30 -23.77 1.43
N ASN A 391 14.54 -23.41 1.17
CA ASN A 391 15.39 -24.11 0.21
C ASN A 391 15.63 -25.57 0.60
N GLU A 392 15.85 -25.86 1.89
CA GLU A 392 16.00 -27.23 2.39
C GLU A 392 14.69 -28.03 2.32
N GLU A 393 13.56 -27.50 2.81
CA GLU A 393 12.27 -28.19 2.79
C GLU A 393 11.74 -28.43 1.37
N GLN A 394 12.11 -27.53 0.45
CA GLN A 394 11.74 -27.61 -0.95
C GLN A 394 12.76 -28.39 -1.78
N PHE A 395 13.86 -28.90 -1.20
CA PHE A 395 14.95 -29.56 -1.89
C PHE A 395 15.44 -28.77 -3.10
N ALA A 396 15.80 -27.50 -2.89
CA ALA A 396 16.33 -26.65 -3.95
C ALA A 396 17.52 -27.36 -4.63
N THR A 397 17.63 -27.19 -5.94
CA THR A 397 18.73 -27.79 -6.71
C THR A 397 19.62 -26.70 -7.26
N VAL A 398 20.93 -26.89 -7.20
CA VAL A 398 21.90 -25.91 -7.68
C VAL A 398 22.95 -26.58 -8.53
N LYS A 399 23.44 -25.86 -9.54
CA LYS A 399 24.56 -26.31 -10.38
C LYS A 399 25.86 -25.86 -9.73
N LEU A 400 26.78 -26.79 -9.49
CA LEU A 400 28.10 -26.44 -8.98
C LEU A 400 28.92 -25.72 -10.06
N PRO A 401 29.76 -24.72 -9.70
CA PRO A 401 30.70 -24.10 -10.63
C PRO A 401 31.51 -25.15 -11.42
N GLY A 402 31.39 -25.13 -12.75
CA GLY A 402 32.10 -26.06 -13.63
C GLY A 402 31.48 -27.47 -13.80
N SER A 403 30.44 -27.81 -13.04
CA SER A 403 29.71 -29.09 -13.20
C SER A 403 28.59 -28.95 -14.23
N SER A 404 28.18 -30.03 -14.90
CA SER A 404 26.96 -30.08 -15.72
C SER A 404 25.73 -30.57 -14.95
N GLN A 405 25.93 -31.20 -13.79
CA GLN A 405 24.88 -31.81 -12.97
C GLN A 405 24.41 -30.87 -11.85
N HIS A 406 23.16 -31.02 -11.42
CA HIS A 406 22.58 -30.29 -10.30
C HIS A 406 22.63 -31.15 -9.03
N VAL A 407 23.03 -30.55 -7.93
CA VAL A 407 23.05 -31.16 -6.59
C VAL A 407 21.88 -30.63 -5.75
N ILE A 408 21.49 -31.37 -4.71
CA ILE A 408 20.33 -31.06 -3.87
C ILE A 408 20.78 -30.33 -2.59
N ILE A 409 20.01 -29.33 -2.17
CA ILE A 409 20.12 -28.67 -0.87
C ILE A 409 19.08 -29.26 0.08
N SER A 410 19.53 -29.87 1.17
CA SER A 410 18.65 -30.45 2.19
C SER A 410 19.33 -30.49 3.56
N SER A 411 18.53 -30.54 4.63
CA SER A 411 19.07 -30.76 5.97
C SER A 411 19.77 -32.12 6.12
N HIS A 412 19.52 -33.08 5.24
CA HIS A 412 20.14 -34.40 5.24
C HIS A 412 21.57 -34.44 4.69
N ASN A 413 21.99 -33.40 3.98
CA ASN A 413 23.34 -33.27 3.44
C ASN A 413 24.03 -31.97 3.88
N SER A 414 23.54 -31.35 4.95
CA SER A 414 24.15 -30.18 5.56
C SER A 414 25.36 -30.58 6.41
N LEU A 415 26.45 -29.84 6.29
CA LEU A 415 27.64 -29.92 7.15
C LEU A 415 27.62 -28.83 8.24
N GLY A 416 26.58 -28.00 8.30
CA GLY A 416 26.54 -26.78 9.10
C GLY A 416 27.14 -25.58 8.38
N ASP A 417 26.93 -24.38 8.93
CA ASP A 417 27.46 -23.10 8.45
C ASP A 417 27.22 -22.82 6.95
N GLY A 418 26.05 -23.20 6.43
CA GLY A 418 25.66 -23.01 5.04
C GLY A 418 26.43 -23.87 4.03
N ARG A 419 27.11 -24.93 4.50
CA ARG A 419 27.81 -25.89 3.66
C ARG A 419 27.03 -27.18 3.50
N TYR A 420 27.08 -27.71 2.28
CA TYR A 420 26.43 -28.96 1.90
C TYR A 420 27.43 -29.88 1.20
N TYR A 421 27.15 -31.18 1.19
CA TYR A 421 27.95 -32.16 0.45
C TYR A 421 27.10 -32.96 -0.52
N ASP A 422 27.73 -33.45 -1.59
CA ASP A 422 27.12 -34.33 -2.57
C ASP A 422 27.98 -35.59 -2.73
N VAL A 423 27.33 -36.75 -2.65
CA VAL A 423 28.02 -38.04 -2.64
C VAL A 423 28.46 -38.46 -4.05
N GLU A 424 27.69 -38.11 -5.08
CA GLU A 424 27.99 -38.49 -6.46
C GLU A 424 29.22 -37.73 -6.99
N SER A 425 29.26 -36.42 -6.77
CA SER A 425 30.39 -35.57 -7.15
C SER A 425 31.56 -35.61 -6.15
N SER A 426 31.43 -36.33 -5.02
CA SER A 426 32.44 -36.40 -3.96
C SER A 426 32.97 -35.02 -3.57
N SER A 427 32.05 -34.06 -3.42
CA SER A 427 32.37 -32.64 -3.23
C SER A 427 31.53 -32.03 -2.12
N SER A 428 32.08 -31.04 -1.43
CA SER A 428 31.34 -30.13 -0.55
C SER A 428 31.43 -28.70 -1.05
N PHE A 429 30.42 -27.89 -0.75
CA PHE A 429 30.29 -26.53 -1.29
C PHE A 429 29.50 -25.65 -0.32
N ALA A 430 29.71 -24.34 -0.41
CA ALA A 430 28.89 -23.36 0.28
C ALA A 430 27.68 -23.00 -0.58
N PHE A 431 26.52 -22.76 0.03
CA PHE A 431 25.30 -22.36 -0.66
C PHE A 431 24.71 -21.08 -0.05
N ASP A 432 24.56 -20.06 -0.87
CA ASP A 432 23.88 -18.83 -0.48
C ASP A 432 22.38 -18.98 -0.73
N HIS A 433 21.61 -19.10 0.36
CA HIS A 433 20.15 -19.29 0.29
C HIS A 433 19.39 -18.09 -0.28
N SER A 434 19.96 -16.88 -0.23
CA SER A 434 19.33 -15.67 -0.76
C SER A 434 19.48 -15.57 -2.27
N THR A 435 20.67 -15.88 -2.80
CA THR A 435 20.96 -15.82 -4.25
C THR A 435 20.80 -17.15 -4.97
N GLN A 436 20.62 -18.25 -4.22
CA GLN A 436 20.58 -19.64 -4.69
C GLN A 436 21.82 -20.06 -5.49
N LYS A 437 23.00 -19.57 -5.12
CA LYS A 437 24.27 -19.87 -5.78
C LYS A 437 25.18 -20.73 -4.93
N ALA A 438 25.82 -21.71 -5.55
CA ALA A 438 26.86 -22.53 -4.95
C ALA A 438 28.25 -21.92 -5.18
N SER A 439 29.12 -22.02 -4.19
CA SER A 439 30.51 -21.52 -4.23
C SER A 439 31.44 -22.39 -3.36
N ALA A 440 32.74 -22.09 -3.34
CA ALA A 440 33.72 -22.77 -2.48
C ALA A 440 33.66 -24.31 -2.53
N VAL A 441 33.62 -24.85 -3.77
CA VAL A 441 33.61 -26.29 -4.03
C VAL A 441 34.97 -26.88 -3.67
N GLN A 442 34.97 -27.95 -2.88
CA GLN A 442 36.16 -28.68 -2.45
C GLN A 442 35.89 -30.19 -2.43
N SER A 443 36.93 -31.01 -2.55
CA SER A 443 36.82 -32.47 -2.42
C SER A 443 36.26 -32.84 -1.05
N TYR A 444 35.29 -33.74 -1.02
CA TYR A 444 34.71 -34.29 0.20
C TYR A 444 34.34 -35.76 -0.02
N VAL A 445 35.01 -36.64 0.71
CA VAL A 445 34.72 -38.08 0.67
C VAL A 445 33.93 -38.43 1.91
N LEU A 446 32.75 -39.00 1.73
CA LEU A 446 31.90 -39.44 2.82
C LEU A 446 32.53 -40.65 3.51
N GLU A 447 32.90 -40.50 4.78
CA GLU A 447 33.28 -41.61 5.65
C GLU A 447 32.03 -42.15 6.34
N SER A 448 31.55 -43.31 5.91
CA SER A 448 30.36 -43.94 6.48
C SER A 448 30.51 -45.45 6.57
N SER A 449 30.02 -46.01 7.68
CA SER A 449 29.89 -47.46 7.89
C SER A 449 28.92 -48.12 6.89
N GLN A 450 28.06 -47.32 6.25
CA GLN A 450 27.10 -47.76 5.23
C GLN A 450 27.52 -47.36 3.80
N SER A 451 28.79 -46.99 3.59
CA SER A 451 29.28 -46.45 2.31
C SER A 451 29.03 -47.38 1.10
N ASP A 452 29.11 -48.70 1.25
CA ASP A 452 28.81 -49.65 0.18
C ASP A 452 27.32 -49.66 -0.20
N LEU A 453 26.43 -49.58 0.80
CA LEU A 453 24.99 -49.49 0.58
C LEU A 453 24.61 -48.15 -0.05
N VAL A 454 25.20 -47.04 0.42
CA VAL A 454 24.98 -45.70 -0.15
C VAL A 454 25.44 -45.64 -1.61
N LYS A 455 26.62 -46.18 -1.95
CA LYS A 455 27.14 -46.22 -3.33
C LYS A 455 26.27 -47.09 -4.23
N SER A 456 25.87 -48.28 -3.78
CA SER A 456 25.03 -49.18 -4.56
C SER A 456 23.60 -48.63 -4.76
N LEU A 457 23.03 -47.98 -3.74
CA LEU A 457 21.76 -47.26 -3.83
C LEU A 457 21.85 -46.08 -4.77
N SER A 458 22.87 -45.23 -4.65
CA SER A 458 23.05 -44.05 -5.50
C SER A 458 23.15 -44.44 -6.98
N LYS A 459 23.95 -45.48 -7.30
CA LYS A 459 24.04 -46.02 -8.67
C LYS A 459 22.71 -46.54 -9.22
N SER A 460 21.96 -47.29 -8.40
CA SER A 460 20.68 -47.87 -8.79
C SER A 460 19.61 -46.78 -8.95
N LEU A 461 19.58 -45.82 -8.03
CA LEU A 461 18.68 -44.67 -8.04
C LEU A 461 18.95 -43.77 -9.24
N GLY A 462 20.20 -43.47 -9.57
CA GLY A 462 20.55 -42.70 -10.76
C GLY A 462 20.06 -43.33 -12.06
N SER A 463 20.09 -44.67 -12.14
CA SER A 463 19.52 -45.40 -13.29
C SER A 463 18.00 -45.23 -13.37
N HIS A 464 17.30 -45.45 -12.24
CA HIS A 464 15.83 -45.26 -12.13
C HIS A 464 15.41 -43.82 -12.44
N VAL A 465 16.10 -42.83 -11.89
CA VAL A 465 15.80 -41.40 -12.08
C VAL A 465 15.98 -41.00 -13.54
N LYS A 466 17.04 -41.47 -14.20
CA LYS A 466 17.28 -41.19 -15.62
C LYS A 466 16.21 -41.80 -16.54
N GLU A 467 15.64 -42.95 -16.15
CA GLU A 467 14.56 -43.61 -16.88
C GLU A 467 13.20 -42.93 -16.68
N HIS A 468 12.90 -42.49 -15.46
CA HIS A 468 11.55 -42.01 -15.08
C HIS A 468 11.41 -40.48 -14.98
N TYR A 469 12.49 -39.74 -14.75
CA TYR A 469 12.47 -38.30 -14.51
C TYR A 469 13.58 -37.58 -15.32
N PRO A 470 13.29 -37.18 -16.57
CA PRO A 470 14.26 -36.49 -17.41
C PRO A 470 14.75 -35.18 -16.75
N ASN A 471 16.07 -35.04 -16.56
CA ASN A 471 16.72 -33.88 -15.92
C ASN A 471 16.36 -33.69 -14.42
N ALA A 472 16.22 -34.78 -13.67
CA ALA A 472 16.10 -34.74 -12.22
C ALA A 472 17.45 -34.86 -11.51
N SER A 473 17.50 -34.36 -10.28
CA SER A 473 18.58 -34.55 -9.32
C SER A 473 18.19 -35.61 -8.30
N TYR A 474 19.17 -36.33 -7.77
CA TYR A 474 18.96 -37.31 -6.72
C TYR A 474 20.09 -37.27 -5.70
N GLY A 475 19.88 -37.85 -4.52
CA GLY A 475 20.89 -37.89 -3.47
C GLY A 475 20.61 -39.01 -2.48
N VAL A 476 21.67 -39.62 -1.97
CA VAL A 476 21.60 -40.68 -0.96
C VAL A 476 22.57 -40.32 0.16
N TYR A 477 22.06 -40.08 1.36
CA TYR A 477 22.82 -39.52 2.47
C TYR A 477 22.61 -40.37 3.73
N PRO A 478 23.68 -40.80 4.42
CA PRO A 478 23.53 -41.32 5.77
C PRO A 478 23.10 -40.18 6.71
N ILE A 479 22.19 -40.47 7.62
CA ILE A 479 21.61 -39.52 8.58
C ILE A 479 21.54 -40.16 9.96
N GLU A 480 21.28 -39.34 10.99
CA GLU A 480 21.20 -39.80 12.39
C GLU A 480 22.43 -40.62 12.82
N ASN A 481 23.63 -40.08 12.60
CA ASN A 481 24.92 -40.72 12.89
C ASN A 481 25.03 -42.12 12.25
N ASP A 482 24.84 -42.22 10.93
CA ASP A 482 24.91 -43.45 10.15
C ASP A 482 23.86 -44.54 10.49
N SER A 483 22.87 -44.24 11.32
CA SER A 483 21.84 -45.23 11.69
C SER A 483 20.75 -45.38 10.64
N LYS A 484 20.52 -44.38 9.78
CA LYS A 484 19.50 -44.39 8.72
C LYS A 484 20.02 -43.78 7.43
N ILE A 485 19.33 -44.04 6.32
CA ILE A 485 19.67 -43.49 5.00
C ILE A 485 18.51 -42.64 4.47
N ALA A 486 18.77 -41.37 4.17
CA ALA A 486 17.88 -40.50 3.42
C ALA A 486 18.12 -40.65 1.92
N ILE A 487 17.04 -40.81 1.16
CA ILE A 487 17.02 -41.00 -0.29
C ILE A 487 16.11 -39.93 -0.87
N LEU A 488 16.67 -39.07 -1.73
CA LEU A 488 16.00 -37.90 -2.27
C LEU A 488 15.95 -37.97 -3.80
N VAL A 489 14.80 -37.59 -4.38
CA VAL A 489 14.63 -37.38 -5.83
C VAL A 489 13.92 -36.05 -6.05
N VAL A 490 14.48 -35.21 -6.93
CA VAL A 490 13.93 -33.89 -7.26
C VAL A 490 13.90 -33.71 -8.77
N ALA A 491 12.71 -33.71 -9.36
CA ALA A 491 12.50 -33.35 -10.75
C ALA A 491 11.85 -31.96 -10.82
N ASN A 492 12.62 -30.93 -11.19
CA ASN A 492 12.09 -29.57 -11.33
C ASN A 492 11.24 -29.36 -12.59
N LYS A 493 11.33 -30.29 -13.53
CA LYS A 493 10.48 -30.39 -14.71
C LYS A 493 9.86 -31.78 -14.71
N TYR A 494 8.61 -31.86 -14.33
CA TYR A 494 7.83 -33.09 -14.24
C TYR A 494 6.48 -32.86 -14.91
N SER A 495 6.22 -33.60 -15.99
CA SER A 495 4.98 -33.51 -16.76
C SER A 495 4.18 -34.81 -16.63
N PRO A 496 3.43 -34.99 -15.52
CA PRO A 496 2.52 -36.12 -15.41
C PRO A 496 1.39 -36.00 -16.42
N ASN A 497 0.85 -37.14 -16.85
CA ASN A 497 -0.33 -37.19 -17.71
C ASN A 497 -1.46 -36.32 -17.13
N ASN A 498 -2.19 -35.61 -18.00
CA ASN A 498 -3.26 -34.66 -17.65
C ASN A 498 -2.84 -33.34 -16.98
N PHE A 499 -1.55 -33.10 -16.77
CA PHE A 499 -1.03 -31.83 -16.23
C PHE A 499 -0.01 -31.22 -17.19
N TRP A 500 0.12 -29.89 -17.17
CA TRP A 500 0.98 -29.15 -18.10
C TRP A 500 2.47 -29.29 -17.74
N ASN A 501 2.80 -28.91 -16.51
CA ASN A 501 4.14 -28.95 -15.96
C ASN A 501 4.04 -29.00 -14.44
N GLY A 502 5.13 -29.34 -13.78
CA GLY A 502 5.19 -29.47 -12.35
C GLY A 502 6.56 -29.86 -11.85
N ARG A 503 6.60 -30.15 -10.55
CA ARG A 503 7.76 -30.53 -9.80
C ARG A 503 7.46 -31.78 -8.99
N TRP A 504 8.34 -32.76 -9.07
CA TRP A 504 8.33 -33.96 -8.23
C TRP A 504 9.42 -33.87 -7.18
N ARG A 505 9.08 -34.17 -5.93
CA ARG A 505 10.03 -34.27 -4.83
C ARG A 505 9.68 -35.44 -3.94
N SER A 506 10.59 -36.38 -3.79
CA SER A 506 10.39 -37.50 -2.87
C SER A 506 11.55 -37.58 -1.87
N LEU A 507 11.20 -37.87 -0.62
CA LEU A 507 12.12 -38.20 0.46
C LEU A 507 11.71 -39.56 1.00
N TYR A 508 12.67 -40.48 1.06
CA TYR A 508 12.53 -41.76 1.73
C TYR A 508 13.64 -41.91 2.76
N ILE A 509 13.28 -42.40 3.94
CA ILE A 509 14.18 -42.71 5.04
C ILE A 509 14.10 -44.22 5.22
N PHE A 510 15.22 -44.89 4.93
CA PHE A 510 15.40 -46.30 5.21
C PHE A 510 16.05 -46.46 6.58
N ASP A 511 15.42 -47.25 7.44
CA ASP A 511 15.97 -47.69 8.72
C ASP A 511 16.36 -49.17 8.61
N PRO A 512 17.67 -49.47 8.55
CA PRO A 512 18.18 -50.84 8.51
C PRO A 512 17.78 -51.69 9.72
N THR A 513 17.61 -51.07 10.90
CA THR A 513 17.32 -51.79 12.15
C THR A 513 15.90 -52.33 12.16
N SER A 514 14.94 -51.50 11.74
CA SER A 514 13.53 -51.90 11.63
C SER A 514 13.16 -52.48 10.28
N SER A 515 14.11 -52.50 9.32
CA SER A 515 13.85 -52.88 7.92
C SER A 515 12.63 -52.15 7.35
N SER A 516 12.51 -50.87 7.67
CA SER A 516 11.37 -50.04 7.28
C SER A 516 11.79 -48.89 6.37
N LEU A 517 10.92 -48.56 5.43
CA LEU A 517 11.05 -47.41 4.54
C LEU A 517 9.87 -46.48 4.82
N SER A 518 10.17 -45.26 5.26
CA SER A 518 9.15 -44.24 5.53
C SER A 518 9.49 -42.95 4.77
N GLY A 519 8.51 -42.13 4.42
CA GLY A 519 8.83 -40.95 3.63
C GLY A 519 7.63 -40.17 3.16
N SER A 520 7.87 -39.30 2.19
CA SER A 520 6.81 -38.55 1.53
C SER A 520 7.13 -38.22 0.08
N ILE A 521 6.09 -38.18 -0.74
CA ILE A 521 6.13 -37.70 -2.11
C ILE A 521 5.33 -36.41 -2.19
N LYS A 522 6.00 -35.32 -2.54
CA LYS A 522 5.41 -34.01 -2.77
C LYS A 522 5.37 -33.72 -4.27
N VAL A 523 4.18 -33.42 -4.77
CA VAL A 523 3.98 -33.04 -6.18
C VAL A 523 3.35 -31.67 -6.23
N ASP A 524 3.94 -30.79 -7.04
CA ASP A 524 3.39 -29.48 -7.38
C ASP A 524 3.14 -29.47 -8.89
N VAL A 525 1.88 -29.44 -9.32
CA VAL A 525 1.53 -29.50 -10.74
C VAL A 525 0.57 -28.39 -11.12
N HIS A 526 0.80 -27.84 -12.31
CA HIS A 526 0.04 -26.75 -12.89
C HIS A 526 -0.96 -27.27 -13.92
N TYR A 527 -2.14 -26.68 -13.89
CA TYR A 527 -3.22 -26.94 -14.86
C TYR A 527 -3.18 -25.99 -16.06
N TYR A 528 -2.51 -24.84 -15.96
CA TYR A 528 -2.51 -23.76 -16.95
C TYR A 528 -1.17 -23.02 -16.96
N GLU A 529 -0.71 -22.59 -18.14
CA GLU A 529 0.62 -22.01 -18.38
C GLU A 529 0.76 -20.59 -17.80
N ASP A 530 -0.32 -19.81 -17.76
CA ASP A 530 -0.30 -18.38 -17.39
C ASP A 530 -1.22 -18.01 -16.19
N GLY A 531 -1.60 -18.96 -15.29
CA GLY A 531 -2.56 -18.63 -14.21
C GLY A 531 -2.81 -19.67 -13.10
N ASN A 532 -2.44 -19.26 -11.88
CA ASN A 532 -3.01 -19.38 -10.52
C ASN A 532 -3.66 -20.66 -9.94
N VAL A 533 -3.89 -21.74 -10.70
CA VAL A 533 -4.39 -23.00 -10.11
C VAL A 533 -3.28 -24.03 -10.11
N ARG A 534 -2.77 -24.32 -8.90
CA ARG A 534 -1.77 -25.35 -8.63
C ARG A 534 -2.34 -26.43 -7.73
N LEU A 535 -2.01 -27.69 -8.01
CA LEU A 535 -2.24 -28.79 -7.08
C LEU A 535 -0.95 -29.06 -6.32
N LEU A 536 -0.97 -28.74 -5.03
CA LEU A 536 0.09 -29.08 -4.08
C LEU A 536 -0.32 -30.31 -3.29
N THR A 537 0.48 -31.36 -3.35
CA THR A 537 0.23 -32.59 -2.61
C THR A 537 1.40 -32.98 -1.73
N ASN A 538 1.09 -33.75 -0.68
CA ASN A 538 2.07 -34.41 0.16
C ASN A 538 1.53 -35.80 0.53
N LYS A 539 2.06 -36.85 -0.12
CA LYS A 539 1.64 -38.23 0.08
C LYS A 539 2.63 -38.94 1.01
N PRO A 540 2.24 -39.34 2.23
CA PRO A 540 3.09 -40.15 3.08
C PRO A 540 3.30 -41.54 2.46
N VAL A 541 4.51 -42.08 2.62
CA VAL A 541 4.92 -43.41 2.17
C VAL A 541 5.39 -44.22 3.37
N SER A 542 4.98 -45.48 3.44
CA SER A 542 5.46 -46.46 4.40
C SER A 542 5.47 -47.83 3.75
N ALA A 543 6.58 -48.56 3.89
CA ALA A 543 6.76 -49.92 3.39
C ALA A 543 7.72 -50.70 4.28
N SER A 544 7.56 -52.02 4.33
CA SER A 544 8.52 -52.94 4.95
C SER A 544 9.46 -53.50 3.88
N ILE A 545 10.75 -53.48 4.16
CA ILE A 545 11.79 -53.94 3.25
C ILE A 545 12.18 -55.36 3.64
N SER A 546 12.12 -56.31 2.69
CA SER A 546 12.42 -57.72 2.97
C SER A 546 13.92 -58.03 3.09
N SER A 547 14.79 -57.20 2.51
CA SER A 547 16.24 -57.30 2.65
C SER A 547 16.90 -55.93 2.47
N ALA A 548 17.95 -55.62 3.25
CA ALA A 548 18.68 -54.35 3.20
C ALA A 548 19.61 -54.24 1.96
N SER A 549 19.12 -54.62 0.79
CA SER A 549 19.83 -54.50 -0.49
C SER A 549 19.31 -53.30 -1.29
N ALA A 550 20.20 -52.64 -2.03
CA ALA A 550 19.84 -51.48 -2.86
C ALA A 550 18.70 -51.78 -3.83
N SER A 551 18.68 -52.97 -4.42
CA SER A 551 17.64 -53.42 -5.35
C SER A 551 16.27 -53.56 -4.69
N THR A 552 16.20 -54.07 -3.45
CA THR A 552 14.94 -54.25 -2.73
C THR A 552 14.38 -52.91 -2.27
N ILE A 553 15.23 -52.02 -1.75
CA ILE A 553 14.83 -50.67 -1.34
C ILE A 553 14.32 -49.89 -2.55
N LEU A 554 15.05 -49.91 -3.67
CA LEU A 554 14.63 -49.23 -4.90
C LEU A 554 13.32 -49.79 -5.43
N ARG A 555 13.10 -51.12 -5.38
CA ARG A 555 11.84 -51.73 -5.80
C ARG A 555 10.64 -51.16 -5.04
N GLU A 556 10.74 -51.01 -3.71
CA GLU A 556 9.65 -50.44 -2.91
C GLU A 556 9.44 -48.95 -3.19
N ILE A 557 10.53 -48.19 -3.44
CA ILE A 557 10.43 -46.81 -3.92
C ILE A 557 9.67 -46.76 -5.26
N THR A 558 10.09 -47.54 -6.25
CA THR A 558 9.43 -47.60 -7.57
C THR A 558 7.95 -47.96 -7.45
N ILE A 559 7.58 -48.91 -6.58
CA ILE A 559 6.18 -49.26 -6.32
C ILE A 559 5.41 -48.06 -5.74
N ALA A 560 5.98 -47.37 -4.75
CA ALA A 560 5.35 -46.20 -4.13
C ALA A 560 5.18 -45.04 -5.11
N GLU A 561 6.22 -44.73 -5.90
CA GLU A 561 6.19 -43.68 -6.92
C GLU A 561 5.15 -43.99 -8.00
N LYS A 562 5.18 -45.20 -8.58
CA LYS A 562 4.23 -45.64 -9.61
C LYS A 562 2.79 -45.57 -9.11
N LYS A 563 2.51 -46.11 -7.92
CA LYS A 563 1.18 -46.07 -7.30
C LYS A 563 0.69 -44.62 -7.17
N TYR A 564 1.56 -43.70 -6.75
CA TYR A 564 1.16 -42.32 -6.57
C TYR A 564 0.93 -41.57 -7.89
N GLN A 565 1.73 -41.84 -8.92
CA GLN A 565 1.48 -41.32 -10.27
C GLN A 565 0.12 -41.79 -10.82
N GLU A 566 -0.23 -43.07 -10.60
CA GLU A 566 -1.55 -43.61 -10.97
C GLU A 566 -2.69 -42.96 -10.17
N GLU A 567 -2.50 -42.72 -8.87
CA GLU A 567 -3.48 -42.03 -8.02
C GLU A 567 -3.71 -40.57 -8.47
N LEU A 568 -2.65 -39.84 -8.84
CA LEU A 568 -2.77 -38.48 -9.38
C LEU A 568 -3.59 -38.45 -10.67
N ASN A 569 -3.34 -39.40 -11.58
CA ASN A 569 -4.09 -39.54 -12.82
C ASN A 569 -5.56 -39.91 -12.58
N LYS A 570 -5.83 -40.86 -11.68
CA LYS A 570 -7.21 -41.22 -11.29
C LYS A 570 -7.93 -40.07 -10.62
N GLY A 571 -7.23 -39.34 -9.75
CA GLY A 571 -7.73 -38.15 -9.08
C GLY A 571 -8.21 -37.11 -10.09
N PHE A 572 -7.39 -36.82 -11.11
CA PHE A 572 -7.79 -35.95 -12.22
C PHE A 572 -9.04 -36.48 -12.94
N ASN A 573 -9.06 -37.76 -13.33
CA ASN A 573 -10.18 -38.35 -14.05
C ASN A 573 -11.50 -38.30 -13.28
N ASN A 574 -11.46 -38.32 -11.95
CA ASN A 574 -12.66 -38.26 -11.10
C ASN A 574 -13.13 -36.84 -10.77
N LEU A 575 -12.40 -35.78 -11.14
CA LEU A 575 -12.85 -34.39 -10.94
C LEU A 575 -14.08 -34.06 -11.81
N SER A 576 -15.00 -33.24 -11.29
CA SER A 576 -16.18 -32.78 -12.04
C SER A 576 -15.81 -31.76 -13.14
N GLU A 577 -16.55 -31.76 -14.24
CA GLU A 577 -16.36 -30.82 -15.35
C GLU A 577 -16.55 -29.35 -14.91
N GLY A 578 -17.48 -29.08 -14.00
CA GLY A 578 -17.82 -27.73 -13.54
C GLY A 578 -16.90 -27.12 -12.47
N ALA A 579 -15.99 -27.89 -11.86
CA ALA A 579 -15.12 -27.38 -10.79
C ALA A 579 -13.75 -26.92 -11.30
N PHE A 580 -13.04 -27.78 -12.04
CA PHE A 580 -11.64 -27.51 -12.45
C PHE A 580 -11.29 -27.98 -13.86
N LYS A 581 -11.87 -29.09 -14.36
CA LYS A 581 -11.64 -29.54 -15.74
C LYS A 581 -12.15 -28.55 -16.80
N GLY A 582 -13.15 -27.74 -16.44
CA GLY A 582 -13.67 -26.65 -17.27
C GLY A 582 -12.74 -25.46 -17.45
N LEU A 583 -11.77 -25.25 -16.54
CA LEU A 583 -10.84 -24.11 -16.52
C LEU A 583 -9.58 -24.32 -17.39
N ARG A 584 -9.52 -25.41 -18.18
CA ARG A 584 -8.40 -25.68 -19.10
C ARG A 584 -8.31 -24.60 -20.17
N ARG A 585 -7.09 -24.33 -20.65
CA ARG A 585 -6.82 -23.41 -21.77
C ARG A 585 -7.70 -23.80 -22.95
N GLN A 586 -8.49 -22.85 -23.43
CA GLN A 586 -9.04 -22.91 -24.77
C GLN A 586 -8.01 -22.33 -25.73
N LEU A 587 -7.84 -22.96 -26.88
CA LEU A 587 -7.02 -22.41 -27.95
C LEU A 587 -7.59 -21.04 -28.34
N PRO A 588 -6.75 -19.99 -28.44
CA PRO A 588 -7.23 -18.61 -28.63
C PRO A 588 -8.12 -18.42 -29.86
N ILE A 589 -7.88 -19.22 -30.91
CA ILE A 589 -8.55 -19.13 -32.21
C ILE A 589 -9.74 -20.08 -32.29
N THR A 590 -9.55 -21.37 -32.02
CA THR A 590 -10.60 -22.38 -32.19
C THR A 590 -11.56 -22.46 -31.00
N ARG A 591 -11.19 -21.86 -29.86
CA ARG A 591 -11.85 -22.00 -28.55
C ARG A 591 -12.01 -23.45 -28.08
N GLN A 592 -11.33 -24.40 -28.73
CA GLN A 592 -11.31 -25.79 -28.29
C GLN A 592 -10.43 -25.92 -27.07
N LYS A 593 -10.90 -26.69 -26.07
CA LYS A 593 -10.08 -27.02 -24.90
C LYS A 593 -8.88 -27.85 -25.36
N ILE A 594 -7.70 -27.55 -24.82
CA ILE A 594 -6.51 -28.35 -25.12
C ILE A 594 -6.69 -29.77 -24.59
N GLU A 595 -6.54 -30.75 -25.48
CA GLU A 595 -6.43 -32.17 -25.15
C GLU A 595 -4.97 -32.50 -24.85
N TRP A 596 -4.64 -32.70 -23.57
CA TRP A 596 -3.25 -32.87 -23.12
C TRP A 596 -2.55 -34.08 -23.73
N ASP A 597 -3.28 -35.14 -24.06
CA ASP A 597 -2.76 -36.34 -24.72
C ASP A 597 -2.33 -36.09 -26.18
N LYS A 598 -2.70 -34.93 -26.75
CA LYS A 598 -2.39 -34.53 -28.12
C LYS A 598 -1.50 -33.28 -28.19
N ILE A 599 -0.85 -32.87 -27.09
CA ILE A 599 0.04 -31.69 -27.05
C ILE A 599 1.05 -31.68 -28.20
N SER A 600 1.63 -32.84 -28.53
CA SER A 600 2.60 -32.99 -29.62
C SER A 600 2.02 -32.80 -31.03
N GLY A 601 0.69 -32.84 -31.18
CA GLY A 601 -0.04 -32.62 -32.43
C GLY A 601 -0.36 -31.16 -32.70
N TYR A 602 -0.34 -30.29 -31.69
CA TYR A 602 -0.55 -28.85 -31.87
C TYR A 602 0.75 -28.20 -32.38
N ARG A 603 0.71 -27.64 -33.60
CA ARG A 603 1.89 -27.02 -34.21
C ARG A 603 2.06 -25.60 -33.65
N LEU A 604 3.15 -25.40 -32.92
CA LEU A 604 3.47 -24.17 -32.17
C LEU A 604 3.35 -22.85 -32.95
N GLY A 605 3.41 -22.88 -34.29
CA GLY A 605 3.37 -21.69 -35.14
C GLY A 605 2.03 -21.39 -35.85
N GLN A 606 1.06 -22.30 -35.86
CA GLN A 606 -0.25 -22.05 -36.51
C GLN A 606 -1.37 -21.82 -35.51
N ASP A 607 -1.37 -22.55 -34.39
CA ASP A 607 -2.50 -22.54 -33.45
C ASP A 607 -2.26 -21.65 -32.22
N ILE A 608 -1.02 -21.21 -31.96
CA ILE A 608 -0.61 -20.62 -30.67
C ILE A 608 0.06 -19.25 -30.80
N GLY A 609 0.86 -19.00 -31.85
CA GLY A 609 1.52 -17.71 -32.09
C GLY A 609 1.13 -17.13 -33.43
N GLY A 610 0.71 -15.86 -33.48
CA GLY A 610 0.28 -15.17 -34.70
C GLY A 610 1.33 -15.22 -35.82
N GLY A 611 1.16 -16.18 -36.73
CA GLY A 611 1.95 -16.31 -37.94
C GLY A 611 1.49 -15.29 -38.98
N SER A 612 2.30 -14.26 -39.18
CA SER A 612 2.24 -13.38 -40.35
C SER A 612 2.29 -14.20 -41.65
N SER A 613 1.24 -14.07 -42.47
CA SER A 613 1.25 -14.29 -43.91
C SER A 613 0.80 -12.94 -44.50
N ASN A 614 1.50 -12.25 -45.40
CA ASN A 614 2.20 -12.70 -46.59
C ASN A 614 3.32 -11.73 -46.98
N LYS A 615 4.42 -12.27 -47.51
CA LYS A 615 5.10 -11.68 -48.66
C LYS A 615 4.30 -12.04 -49.92
N ARG A 616 3.64 -11.06 -50.52
CA ARG A 616 3.62 -10.81 -51.96
C ARG A 616 3.12 -9.39 -52.22
#